data_AF-A0A8H3DK39-F1
#
_entry.id   AF-A0A8H3DK39-F1
#
_cell.length_a   1.000
_cell.length_b   1.000
_cell.length_c   1.000
_cell.angle_alpha   90.00
_cell.angle_beta   90.00
_cell.angle_gamma   90.00
#
_symmetry.space_group_name_H-M   'P 1'
#
loop_
_entity.id
_entity.type
_entity.pdbx_description
1 polymer ?
#
loop_
_entity_poly.entity_id
_entity_poly.type
_entity_poly.pdbx_seq_one_letter_code
_entity_poly.pdbx_strand_id
1 'polypeptide(L)'
;MNSSTRVLDTLDADGSQGGTTVYTRSTTPNTLAASSVSEVTPLLPQKHGDGLSERTPLAIKAEAWVLLYYAIPIFGTQILEYSLMMASVISIGHISTEALASSTLGSMTASMTGLSIIHGFASALDSLLPQAWTSDRPQNVGLWTQRMMVLMTLIMIPILGIWSNAEAILLKLRQEPNIAHLAGVYLRWFSLGLPGQVISVILRRFYQAQGLVHIPTVIMIVIAPINALLCWLLVWGPRPLNVGFIGAPIASSISFNLMAVILLVYARWFIPNTAFHPINRQSFLEIGKLFRLGLSGVGQIASEWWSWEFVALAASQLGPTSLAAQSVLLTSSATAFQTPYSLGIATTVRVGNLLGSGHAQMARLAAETAIGMSLVAAMILGTIFMTFRTNWGYLFSDEENVVSLAASVLPVVALFQIVDGATAVSNGVLRARGMLGLGAIINICSYYVVGLPAGVALAFWTHLGLKGLWIGLSIALFCAASISMVVVYKTNWELEVSKARERLAEEGEGGAQV
;
A
#
# COMPACT_ATOMS: atom_id res chain seq x y z
N MET A 1 -52.20 -24.80 15.06
CA MET A 1 -52.37 -25.07 16.50
C MET A 1 -51.97 -23.82 17.26
N ASN A 2 -52.97 -23.21 17.91
CA ASN A 2 -53.02 -22.12 18.90
C ASN A 2 -51.98 -20.98 18.82
N SER A 3 -52.32 -19.76 18.40
CA SER A 3 -53.28 -18.79 18.96
C SER A 3 -52.85 -18.17 20.29
N SER A 4 -52.56 -16.87 20.26
CA SER A 4 -52.98 -15.94 21.31
C SER A 4 -53.25 -14.58 20.68
N THR A 5 -54.49 -14.18 20.86
CA THR A 5 -55.21 -13.03 20.29
C THR A 5 -55.49 -12.05 21.43
N ARG A 6 -55.45 -10.73 21.18
CA ARG A 6 -56.39 -9.70 21.68
C ARG A 6 -56.02 -8.34 21.05
N VAL A 7 -56.78 -7.81 20.07
CA VAL A 7 -58.09 -7.08 20.15
C VAL A 7 -57.84 -5.61 20.54
N LEU A 8 -57.85 -4.66 19.59
CA LEU A 8 -58.98 -3.79 19.12
C LEU A 8 -59.29 -2.66 20.15
N ASP A 9 -59.61 -1.40 19.84
CA ASP A 9 -60.37 -0.85 18.70
C ASP A 9 -60.39 0.72 18.72
N THR A 10 -60.71 1.33 17.56
CA THR A 10 -61.54 2.55 17.30
C THR A 10 -61.12 3.94 17.85
N LEU A 11 -60.92 4.99 17.03
CA LEU A 11 -61.84 5.90 16.29
C LEU A 11 -61.77 7.31 16.91
N ASP A 12 -61.44 8.34 16.11
CA ASP A 12 -62.29 9.53 15.94
C ASP A 12 -61.79 10.41 14.80
N ALA A 13 -62.75 10.91 14.03
CA ALA A 13 -62.60 11.77 12.88
C ALA A 13 -63.51 13.01 13.06
N ASP A 14 -63.01 14.18 12.70
CA ASP A 14 -63.76 15.39 12.27
C ASP A 14 -62.69 16.36 11.70
N GLY A 15 -62.75 16.89 10.48
CA GLY A 15 -63.78 17.77 9.90
C GLY A 15 -63.63 19.19 10.46
N SER A 16 -63.58 20.33 9.75
CA SER A 16 -63.64 20.74 8.35
C SER A 16 -63.46 22.29 8.30
N GLN A 17 -63.05 22.86 7.14
CA GLN A 17 -63.24 24.25 6.64
C GLN A 17 -62.63 25.44 7.47
N GLY A 18 -62.08 26.54 6.95
CA GLY A 18 -62.20 27.29 5.69
C GLY A 18 -62.42 28.78 6.07
N GLY A 19 -61.63 29.74 5.57
CA GLY A 19 -61.93 31.18 5.78
C GLY A 19 -60.77 32.17 5.60
N THR A 20 -60.88 33.00 4.57
CA THR A 20 -59.97 34.07 4.13
C THR A 20 -60.33 35.41 4.78
N THR A 21 -59.34 36.21 5.23
CA THR A 21 -59.47 37.68 5.31
C THR A 21 -58.12 38.39 5.19
N VAL A 22 -58.11 39.42 4.36
CA VAL A 22 -57.03 40.36 4.01
C VAL A 22 -57.06 41.57 4.95
N TYR A 23 -55.89 42.15 5.31
CA TYR A 23 -55.56 43.60 5.22
C TYR A 23 -54.32 44.02 6.07
N THR A 24 -53.28 44.46 5.34
CA THR A 24 -52.35 45.61 5.55
C THR A 24 -51.33 45.74 6.70
N ARG A 25 -50.09 46.05 6.23
CA ARG A 25 -49.07 47.02 6.72
C ARG A 25 -48.11 46.66 7.86
N SER A 26 -46.87 46.40 7.44
CA SER A 26 -45.60 46.99 7.90
C SER A 26 -45.55 47.66 9.30
N THR A 27 -44.76 47.09 10.21
CA THR A 27 -43.69 47.78 10.97
C THR A 27 -43.02 46.79 11.93
N THR A 28 -41.74 46.49 11.71
CA THR A 28 -40.82 46.09 12.78
C THR A 28 -40.56 47.33 13.66
N PRO A 29 -40.44 47.20 14.99
CA PRO A 29 -39.16 46.76 15.56
C PRO A 29 -39.25 45.89 16.83
N ASN A 30 -38.25 45.02 16.96
CA ASN A 30 -37.67 44.50 18.21
C ASN A 30 -38.56 44.39 19.44
N THR A 31 -39.08 43.19 19.69
CA THR A 31 -39.24 42.69 21.06
C THR A 31 -38.72 41.26 21.14
N LEU A 32 -37.78 41.08 22.06
CA LEU A 32 -37.19 39.81 22.46
C LEU A 32 -38.28 38.83 22.88
N ALA A 33 -38.66 37.91 22.00
CA ALA A 33 -39.37 36.70 22.39
C ALA A 33 -38.32 35.77 23.03
N ALA A 34 -38.39 35.65 24.36
CA ALA A 34 -37.66 34.66 25.11
C ALA A 34 -37.94 33.27 24.53
N SER A 35 -36.95 32.69 23.85
CA SER A 35 -36.98 31.31 23.41
C SER A 35 -37.03 30.42 24.65
N SER A 36 -38.05 29.57 24.72
CA SER A 36 -38.21 28.57 25.77
C SER A 36 -37.00 27.64 25.79
N VAL A 37 -36.16 27.78 26.80
CA VAL A 37 -35.04 26.87 27.09
C VAL A 37 -35.64 25.51 27.46
N SER A 38 -35.30 24.47 26.72
CA SER A 38 -35.66 23.07 27.02
C SER A 38 -34.41 22.28 27.37
N GLU A 39 -34.55 21.09 27.97
CA GLU A 39 -33.44 20.18 28.28
C GLU A 39 -32.66 19.71 27.03
N VAL A 40 -33.18 19.97 25.83
CA VAL A 40 -32.55 19.64 24.55
C VAL A 40 -31.80 20.85 23.95
N THR A 41 -31.81 22.01 24.60
CA THR A 41 -31.11 23.20 24.14
C THR A 41 -29.62 23.06 24.49
N PRO A 42 -28.70 22.98 23.50
CA PRO A 42 -27.29 22.79 23.78
C PRO A 42 -26.72 23.95 24.61
N LEU A 43 -26.05 23.61 25.72
CA LEU A 43 -25.45 24.55 26.68
C LEU A 43 -24.30 25.39 26.10
N LEU A 44 -23.83 25.03 24.90
CA LEU A 44 -22.84 25.78 24.15
C LEU A 44 -23.49 26.31 22.88
N PRO A 45 -23.25 27.57 22.49
CA PRO A 45 -23.67 28.07 21.19
C PRO A 45 -23.13 27.11 20.12
N GLN A 46 -24.01 26.58 19.27
CA GLN A 46 -23.56 25.97 18.02
C GLN A 46 -22.84 27.05 17.24
N LYS A 47 -21.51 26.96 17.23
CA LYS A 47 -20.65 27.82 16.43
C LYS A 47 -20.95 27.54 14.96
N HIS A 48 -21.93 28.24 14.40
CA HIS A 48 -22.13 28.33 12.97
C HIS A 48 -20.84 28.94 12.38
N GLY A 49 -20.09 28.14 11.62
CA GLY A 49 -19.24 28.66 10.55
C GLY A 49 -18.02 29.51 10.91
N ASP A 50 -17.47 29.44 12.13
CA ASP A 50 -16.18 30.07 12.42
C ASP A 50 -15.04 29.05 12.30
N GLY A 51 -14.34 29.11 11.18
CA GLY A 51 -13.15 28.33 10.87
C GLY A 51 -12.22 28.24 12.08
N LEU A 52 -12.06 27.02 12.59
CA LEU A 52 -10.85 26.65 13.33
C LEU A 52 -9.68 27.07 12.44
N SER A 53 -8.85 28.01 12.89
CA SER A 53 -7.69 28.44 12.11
C SER A 53 -6.90 27.19 11.68
N GLU A 54 -6.90 26.92 10.38
CA GLU A 54 -6.74 25.59 9.78
C GLU A 54 -5.32 25.01 9.85
N ARG A 55 -4.43 25.63 10.62
CA ARG A 55 -3.03 25.23 10.82
C ARG A 55 -2.55 25.49 12.25
N THR A 56 -3.40 25.23 13.24
CA THR A 56 -2.92 25.28 14.62
C THR A 56 -1.92 24.14 14.88
N PRO A 57 -0.88 24.36 15.70
CA PRO A 57 0.01 23.28 16.15
C PRO A 57 -0.75 22.10 16.78
N LEU A 58 -1.90 22.39 17.41
CA LEU A 58 -2.78 21.37 17.97
C LEU A 58 -3.41 20.49 16.88
N ALA A 59 -3.88 21.06 15.77
CA ALA A 59 -4.44 20.31 14.65
C ALA A 59 -3.38 19.43 13.97
N ILE A 60 -2.17 19.96 13.75
CA ILE A 60 -1.03 19.18 13.22
C ILE A 60 -0.70 18.02 14.16
N LYS A 61 -0.65 18.26 15.47
CA LYS A 61 -0.39 17.22 16.47
C LYS A 61 -1.47 16.15 16.47
N ALA A 62 -2.74 16.54 16.43
CA ALA A 62 -3.86 15.59 16.38
C ALA A 62 -3.81 14.74 15.11
N GLU A 63 -3.55 15.35 13.96
CA GLU A 63 -3.46 14.64 12.68
C GLU A 63 -2.23 13.73 12.63
N ALA A 64 -1.09 14.15 13.17
CA ALA A 64 0.10 13.31 13.31
C ALA A 64 -0.16 12.08 14.17
N TRP A 65 -0.93 12.20 15.26
CA TRP A 65 -1.35 11.06 16.08
C TRP A 65 -2.22 10.07 15.31
N VAL A 66 -3.18 10.57 14.51
CA VAL A 66 -4.00 9.71 13.65
C VAL A 66 -3.10 8.99 12.64
N LEU A 67 -2.21 9.70 11.96
CA LEU A 67 -1.29 9.09 10.99
C LEU A 67 -0.38 8.04 11.65
N LEU A 68 0.15 8.28 12.85
CA LEU A 68 0.93 7.31 13.61
C LEU A 68 0.12 6.08 14.00
N TYR A 69 -1.13 6.27 14.45
CA TYR A 69 -2.03 5.17 14.80
C TYR A 69 -2.25 4.22 13.61
N TYR A 70 -2.29 4.75 12.38
CA TYR A 70 -2.38 3.94 11.17
C TYR A 70 -1.02 3.36 10.75
N ALA A 71 0.03 4.18 10.77
CA ALA A 71 1.35 3.83 10.24
C ALA A 71 2.05 2.74 11.06
N ILE A 72 1.91 2.71 12.39
CA ILE A 72 2.61 1.75 13.26
C ILE A 72 2.15 0.30 12.99
N PRO A 73 0.84 -0.04 12.98
CA PRO A 73 0.40 -1.39 12.62
C PRO A 73 0.74 -1.78 11.19
N ILE A 74 0.66 -0.83 10.25
CA ILE A 74 1.04 -1.07 8.85
C ILE A 74 2.52 -1.42 8.78
N PHE A 75 3.39 -0.67 9.46
CA PHE A 75 4.82 -0.95 9.55
C PHE A 75 5.12 -2.32 10.14
N GLY A 76 4.43 -2.69 11.23
CA GLY A 76 4.52 -4.04 11.79
C GLY A 76 4.14 -5.12 10.77
N THR A 77 3.08 -4.90 9.98
CA THR A 77 2.67 -5.83 8.91
C THR A 77 3.76 -5.97 7.86
N GLN A 78 4.37 -4.87 7.41
CA GLN A 78 5.42 -4.89 6.40
C GLN A 78 6.69 -5.63 6.86
N ILE A 79 7.14 -5.37 8.10
CA ILE A 79 8.30 -6.08 8.68
C ILE A 79 8.01 -7.58 8.79
N LEU A 80 6.82 -7.93 9.30
CA LEU A 80 6.46 -9.33 9.46
C LEU A 80 6.35 -10.01 8.09
N GLU A 81 5.80 -9.36 7.06
CA GLU A 81 5.74 -9.91 5.70
C GLU A 81 7.14 -10.07 5.10
N TYR A 82 8.04 -9.11 5.32
CA TYR A 82 9.44 -9.22 4.92
C TYR A 82 10.16 -10.40 5.62
N SER A 83 9.82 -10.68 6.88
CA SER A 83 10.40 -11.80 7.64
C SER A 83 10.12 -13.16 7.02
N LEU A 84 9.02 -13.35 6.29
CA LEU A 84 8.70 -14.61 5.60
C LEU A 84 9.70 -14.87 4.44
N MET A 85 10.04 -13.82 3.68
CA MET A 85 11.07 -13.93 2.65
C MET A 85 12.44 -14.17 3.27
N MET A 86 12.78 -13.47 4.34
CA MET A 86 14.06 -13.67 5.05
C MET A 86 14.21 -15.08 5.60
N ALA A 87 13.18 -15.62 6.26
CA ALA A 87 13.18 -16.99 6.77
C ALA A 87 13.40 -18.01 5.65
N SER A 88 12.78 -17.80 4.48
CA SER A 88 12.96 -18.65 3.31
C SER A 88 14.39 -18.61 2.77
N VAL A 89 14.96 -17.40 2.61
CA VAL A 89 16.33 -17.19 2.12
C VAL A 89 17.36 -17.79 3.08
N ILE A 90 17.22 -17.53 4.39
CA ILE A 90 18.08 -18.12 5.43
C ILE A 90 17.99 -19.65 5.37
N SER A 91 16.79 -20.19 5.17
CA SER A 91 16.60 -21.64 5.15
C SER A 91 17.30 -22.31 3.98
N ILE A 92 17.16 -21.74 2.78
CA ILE A 92 17.82 -22.26 1.58
C ILE A 92 19.34 -22.00 1.61
N GLY A 93 19.78 -20.88 2.19
CA GLY A 93 21.19 -20.47 2.25
C GLY A 93 22.11 -21.49 2.91
N HIS A 94 21.61 -22.27 3.87
CA HIS A 94 22.37 -23.32 4.54
C HIS A 94 22.40 -24.66 3.79
N ILE A 95 21.69 -24.80 2.68
CA ILE A 95 21.73 -26.01 1.84
C ILE A 95 22.95 -25.96 0.94
N SER A 96 23.04 -24.94 0.08
CA SER A 96 24.17 -24.69 -0.82
C SER A 96 24.10 -23.28 -1.40
N THR A 97 25.25 -22.79 -1.89
CA THR A 97 25.35 -21.50 -2.60
C THR A 97 24.54 -21.50 -3.91
N GLU A 98 24.53 -22.62 -4.63
CA GLU A 98 23.74 -22.81 -5.85
C GLU A 98 22.23 -22.74 -5.58
N ALA A 99 21.77 -23.39 -4.51
CA ALA A 99 20.37 -23.35 -4.09
C ALA A 99 19.96 -21.92 -3.70
N LEU A 100 20.82 -21.21 -2.97
CA LEU A 100 20.59 -19.81 -2.60
C LEU A 100 20.47 -18.93 -3.85
N ALA A 101 21.44 -18.99 -4.77
CA ALA A 101 21.41 -18.22 -6.01
C ALA A 101 20.14 -18.48 -6.83
N SER A 102 19.74 -19.75 -6.92
CA SER A 102 18.52 -20.17 -7.63
C SER A 102 17.24 -19.63 -6.96
N SER A 103 17.18 -19.65 -5.63
CA SER A 103 16.03 -19.12 -4.87
C SER A 103 15.92 -17.60 -4.96
N THR A 104 17.05 -16.90 -4.98
CA THR A 104 17.11 -15.45 -5.19
C THR A 104 16.64 -15.10 -6.59
N LEU A 105 17.12 -15.79 -7.62
CA LEU A 105 16.68 -15.59 -9.00
C LEU A 105 15.18 -15.90 -9.17
N GLY A 106 14.69 -16.97 -8.56
CA GLY A 106 13.26 -17.32 -8.53
C GLY A 106 12.42 -16.25 -7.83
N SER A 107 12.87 -15.76 -6.67
CA SER A 107 12.17 -14.70 -5.92
C SER A 107 12.18 -13.36 -6.66
N MET A 108 13.30 -12.98 -7.28
CA MET A 108 13.40 -11.79 -8.14
C MET A 108 12.42 -11.89 -9.31
N THR A 109 12.36 -13.05 -9.98
CA THR A 109 11.42 -13.32 -11.06
C THR A 109 9.96 -13.21 -10.57
N ALA A 110 9.64 -13.75 -9.39
CA ALA A 110 8.31 -13.64 -8.79
C ALA A 110 7.94 -12.18 -8.46
N SER A 111 8.88 -11.43 -7.89
CA SER A 111 8.70 -10.01 -7.57
C SER A 111 8.43 -9.16 -8.82
N MET A 112 9.22 -9.36 -9.88
CA MET A 112 9.09 -8.60 -11.13
C MET A 112 7.82 -8.96 -11.91
N THR A 113 7.52 -10.24 -12.06
CA THR A 113 6.48 -10.72 -13.00
C THR A 113 5.12 -11.01 -12.35
N GLY A 114 5.04 -11.01 -11.02
CA GLY A 114 3.80 -11.31 -10.30
C GLY A 114 3.50 -10.35 -9.15
N LEU A 115 4.35 -10.29 -8.13
CA LEU A 115 4.01 -9.57 -6.89
C LEU A 115 3.87 -8.05 -7.10
N SER A 116 4.73 -7.44 -7.92
CA SER A 116 4.62 -6.01 -8.26
C SER A 116 3.34 -5.70 -9.04
N ILE A 117 2.93 -6.61 -9.94
CA ILE A 117 1.69 -6.49 -10.73
C ILE A 117 0.46 -6.61 -9.81
N ILE A 118 0.47 -7.57 -8.88
CA ILE A 118 -0.60 -7.73 -7.89
C ILE A 118 -0.72 -6.49 -7.00
N HIS A 119 0.40 -5.95 -6.50
CA HIS A 119 0.37 -4.73 -5.71
C HIS A 119 -0.09 -3.52 -6.55
N GLY A 120 0.32 -3.45 -7.81
CA GLY A 120 -0.06 -2.43 -8.77
C GLY A 120 -1.55 -2.40 -9.08
N PHE A 121 -2.15 -3.53 -9.44
CA PHE A 121 -3.60 -3.60 -9.66
C PHE A 121 -4.37 -3.31 -8.37
N ALA A 122 -3.91 -3.83 -7.23
CA ALA A 122 -4.55 -3.61 -5.95
C ALA A 122 -4.49 -2.14 -5.50
N SER A 123 -3.53 -1.35 -5.97
CA SER A 123 -3.43 0.07 -5.63
C SER A 123 -4.60 0.92 -6.13
N ALA A 124 -5.41 0.41 -7.08
CA ALA A 124 -6.68 1.04 -7.44
C ALA A 124 -7.66 1.11 -6.26
N LEU A 125 -7.62 0.11 -5.37
CA LEU A 125 -8.46 0.07 -4.17
C LEU A 125 -8.07 1.14 -3.15
N ASP A 126 -6.85 1.68 -3.24
CA ASP A 126 -6.36 2.71 -2.33
C ASP A 126 -7.13 4.04 -2.46
N SER A 127 -7.70 4.34 -3.63
CA SER A 127 -8.67 5.45 -3.80
C SER A 127 -10.11 5.00 -3.58
N LEU A 128 -10.48 3.83 -4.10
CA LEU A 128 -11.88 3.41 -4.18
C LEU A 128 -12.45 3.04 -2.80
N LEU A 129 -11.74 2.25 -2.02
CA LEU A 129 -12.28 1.73 -0.75
C LEU A 129 -12.42 2.81 0.33
N PRO A 130 -11.42 3.67 0.59
CA PRO A 130 -11.57 4.72 1.59
C PRO A 130 -12.70 5.71 1.24
N GLN A 131 -12.79 6.10 -0.04
CA GLN A 131 -13.84 7.03 -0.49
C GLN A 131 -15.24 6.38 -0.41
N ALA A 132 -15.36 5.10 -0.80
CA ALA A 132 -16.63 4.37 -0.68
C ALA A 132 -17.05 4.19 0.78
N TRP A 133 -16.11 3.91 1.69
CA TRP A 133 -16.38 3.73 3.11
C TRP A 133 -16.96 4.97 3.79
N THR A 134 -16.45 6.15 3.43
CA THR A 134 -16.90 7.42 4.01
C THR A 134 -18.00 8.12 3.21
N SER A 135 -18.49 7.47 2.14
CA SER A 135 -19.65 7.93 1.37
C SER A 135 -20.98 7.56 2.05
N ASP A 136 -22.08 8.05 1.49
CA ASP A 136 -23.44 7.67 1.92
C ASP A 136 -23.76 6.18 1.71
N ARG A 137 -22.90 5.43 0.99
CA ARG A 137 -23.09 4.00 0.65
C ARG A 137 -21.85 3.16 1.01
N PRO A 138 -21.54 2.97 2.30
CA PRO A 138 -20.40 2.16 2.75
C PRO A 138 -20.47 0.69 2.26
N GLN A 139 -21.65 0.23 1.82
CA GLN A 139 -21.87 -1.08 1.21
C GLN A 139 -21.04 -1.32 -0.06
N ASN A 140 -20.67 -0.25 -0.77
CA ASN A 140 -19.88 -0.37 -1.99
C ASN A 140 -18.44 -0.83 -1.74
N VAL A 141 -17.93 -0.74 -0.51
CA VAL A 141 -16.60 -1.24 -0.14
C VAL A 141 -16.47 -2.74 -0.42
N GLY A 142 -17.49 -3.52 -0.06
CA GLY A 142 -17.51 -4.97 -0.33
C GLY A 142 -17.59 -5.29 -1.82
N LEU A 143 -18.40 -4.54 -2.56
CA LEU A 143 -18.56 -4.72 -3.99
C LEU A 143 -17.25 -4.46 -4.75
N TRP A 144 -16.56 -3.35 -4.45
CA TRP A 144 -15.26 -3.03 -5.05
C TRP A 144 -14.19 -4.07 -4.70
N THR A 145 -14.20 -4.56 -3.46
CA THR A 145 -13.33 -5.65 -3.01
C THR A 145 -13.55 -6.92 -3.84
N GLN A 146 -14.80 -7.30 -4.09
CA GLN A 146 -15.14 -8.47 -4.92
C GLN A 146 -14.80 -8.29 -6.40
N ARG A 147 -15.09 -7.11 -6.96
CA ARG A 147 -14.70 -6.79 -8.36
C ARG A 147 -13.20 -6.92 -8.56
N MET A 148 -12.41 -6.45 -7.58
CA MET A 148 -10.96 -6.63 -7.61
C MET A 148 -10.55 -8.10 -7.47
N MET A 149 -11.20 -8.90 -6.63
CA MET A 149 -10.92 -10.35 -6.53
C MET A 149 -11.17 -11.08 -7.86
N VAL A 150 -12.29 -10.76 -8.54
CA VAL A 150 -12.60 -11.30 -9.86
C VAL A 150 -11.55 -10.89 -10.88
N LEU A 151 -11.22 -9.60 -10.95
CA LEU A 151 -10.20 -9.09 -11.86
C LEU A 151 -8.83 -9.75 -11.60
N MET A 152 -8.40 -9.84 -10.35
CA MET A 152 -7.12 -10.43 -10.00
C MET A 152 -7.04 -11.92 -10.31
N THR A 153 -8.16 -12.64 -10.25
CA THR A 153 -8.21 -14.05 -10.68
C THR A 153 -7.87 -14.17 -12.17
N LEU A 154 -8.33 -13.22 -13.00
CA LEU A 154 -7.97 -13.16 -14.43
C LEU A 154 -6.50 -12.80 -14.64
N ILE A 155 -5.95 -11.86 -13.86
CA ILE A 155 -4.54 -11.46 -13.90
C ILE A 155 -3.60 -12.57 -13.40
N MET A 156 -4.08 -13.44 -12.51
CA MET A 156 -3.31 -14.59 -12.02
C MET A 156 -2.97 -15.59 -13.13
N ILE A 157 -3.85 -15.74 -14.14
CA ILE A 157 -3.67 -16.69 -15.25
C ILE A 157 -2.36 -16.43 -16.03
N PRO A 158 -2.10 -15.22 -16.58
CA PRO A 158 -0.85 -14.96 -17.26
C PRO A 158 0.38 -15.06 -16.34
N ILE A 159 0.26 -14.69 -15.05
CA ILE A 159 1.36 -14.83 -14.07
C ILE A 159 1.73 -16.32 -13.92
N LEU A 160 0.75 -17.20 -13.71
CA LEU A 160 0.96 -18.64 -13.63
C LEU A 160 1.52 -19.22 -14.94
N GLY A 161 1.10 -18.69 -16.09
CA GLY A 161 1.66 -19.03 -17.40
C GLY A 161 3.16 -18.71 -17.50
N ILE A 162 3.58 -17.54 -17.00
CA ILE A 162 4.99 -17.15 -16.95
C ILE A 162 5.76 -18.05 -15.98
N TRP A 163 5.24 -18.26 -14.77
CA TRP A 163 5.95 -19.00 -13.70
C TRP A 163 6.10 -20.50 -14.02
N SER A 164 5.10 -21.11 -14.66
CA SER A 164 5.18 -22.51 -15.12
C SER A 164 6.26 -22.73 -16.19
N ASN A 165 6.53 -21.70 -16.99
CA ASN A 165 7.55 -21.68 -18.06
C ASN A 165 8.83 -20.94 -17.68
N ALA A 166 9.03 -20.61 -16.39
CA ALA A 166 10.13 -19.75 -15.95
C ALA A 166 11.51 -20.31 -16.32
N GLU A 167 11.73 -21.61 -16.19
CA GLU A 167 12.99 -22.26 -16.60
C GLU A 167 13.34 -21.96 -18.06
N ALA A 168 12.40 -22.17 -18.99
CA ALA A 168 12.62 -21.91 -20.41
C ALA A 168 12.87 -20.42 -20.70
N ILE A 169 12.23 -19.53 -19.95
CA ILE A 169 12.45 -18.08 -20.07
C ILE A 169 13.85 -17.71 -19.55
N LEU A 170 14.25 -18.21 -18.39
CA LEU A 170 15.55 -17.94 -17.78
C LEU A 170 16.71 -18.49 -18.63
N LEU A 171 16.53 -19.67 -19.24
CA LEU A 171 17.49 -20.23 -20.21
C LEU A 171 17.65 -19.32 -21.44
N LYS A 172 16.55 -18.75 -21.96
CA LYS A 172 16.62 -17.77 -23.07
C LYS A 172 17.32 -16.47 -22.66
N LEU A 173 17.22 -16.09 -21.39
CA LEU A 173 17.98 -14.98 -20.80
C LEU A 173 19.43 -15.34 -20.47
N ARG A 174 19.92 -16.51 -20.94
CA ARG A 174 21.29 -17.00 -20.78
C ARG A 174 21.72 -17.21 -19.32
N GLN A 175 20.78 -17.55 -18.45
CA GLN A 175 21.10 -18.03 -17.09
C GLN A 175 21.71 -19.44 -17.16
N GLU A 176 22.52 -19.78 -16.15
CA GLU A 176 23.10 -21.12 -16.04
C GLU A 176 21.99 -22.18 -15.96
N PRO A 177 22.10 -23.32 -16.69
CA PRO A 177 21.02 -24.30 -16.78
C PRO A 177 20.51 -24.83 -15.44
N ASN A 178 21.39 -25.15 -14.50
CA ASN A 178 20.99 -25.66 -13.19
C ASN A 178 20.28 -24.59 -12.35
N ILE A 179 20.80 -23.36 -12.34
CA ILE A 179 20.20 -22.23 -11.62
C ILE A 179 18.81 -21.92 -12.21
N ALA A 180 18.69 -21.91 -13.54
CA ALA A 180 17.42 -21.70 -14.23
C ALA A 180 16.40 -22.81 -13.92
N HIS A 181 16.83 -24.07 -13.86
CA HIS A 181 15.99 -25.20 -13.50
C HIS A 181 15.47 -25.08 -12.07
N LEU A 182 16.37 -24.88 -11.09
CA LEU A 182 16.01 -24.75 -9.68
C LEU A 182 15.13 -23.51 -9.41
N ALA A 183 15.40 -22.38 -10.08
CA ALA A 183 14.55 -21.20 -10.02
C ALA A 183 13.13 -21.47 -10.57
N GLY A 184 13.02 -22.24 -11.66
CA GLY A 184 11.75 -22.70 -12.20
C GLY A 184 10.98 -23.62 -11.24
N VAL A 185 11.68 -24.57 -10.60
CA VAL A 185 11.10 -25.42 -9.54
C VAL A 185 10.60 -24.57 -8.37
N TYR A 186 11.40 -23.62 -7.90
CA TYR A 186 11.04 -22.70 -6.83
C TYR A 186 9.74 -21.95 -7.16
N LEU A 187 9.65 -21.36 -8.35
CA LEU A 187 8.48 -20.60 -8.80
C LEU A 187 7.21 -21.46 -8.92
N ARG A 188 7.33 -22.71 -9.37
CA ARG A 188 6.19 -23.64 -9.43
C ARG A 188 5.61 -23.91 -8.05
N TRP A 189 6.45 -24.15 -7.05
CA TRP A 189 5.98 -24.37 -5.68
C TRP A 189 5.49 -23.08 -5.02
N PHE A 190 6.16 -21.95 -5.27
CA PHE A 190 5.75 -20.64 -4.80
C PHE A 190 4.40 -20.19 -5.40
N SER A 191 4.07 -20.67 -6.61
CA SER A 191 2.80 -20.39 -7.29
C SER A 191 1.57 -20.86 -6.51
N LEU A 192 1.72 -21.87 -5.64
CA LEU A 192 0.64 -22.34 -4.78
C LEU A 192 0.22 -21.27 -3.75
N GLY A 193 1.10 -20.34 -3.41
CA GLY A 193 0.85 -19.20 -2.53
C GLY A 193 0.17 -18.01 -3.21
N LEU A 194 0.10 -18.01 -4.53
CA LEU A 194 -0.36 -16.86 -5.32
C LEU A 194 -1.83 -16.47 -5.03
N PRO A 195 -2.79 -17.40 -4.90
CA PRO A 195 -4.15 -17.05 -4.52
C PRO A 195 -4.21 -16.39 -3.13
N GLY A 196 -3.45 -16.92 -2.17
CA GLY A 196 -3.33 -16.37 -0.83
C GLY A 196 -2.76 -14.95 -0.83
N GLN A 197 -1.74 -14.71 -1.64
CA GLN A 197 -1.16 -13.37 -1.84
C GLN A 197 -2.20 -12.38 -2.39
N VAL A 198 -2.89 -12.73 -3.48
CA VAL A 198 -3.92 -11.88 -4.09
C VAL A 198 -5.00 -11.51 -3.08
N ILE A 199 -5.56 -12.50 -2.39
CA ILE A 199 -6.64 -12.28 -1.43
C ILE A 199 -6.17 -11.43 -0.25
N SER A 200 -4.97 -11.72 0.28
CA SER A 200 -4.41 -10.98 1.41
C SER A 200 -4.15 -9.52 1.06
N VAL A 201 -3.56 -9.24 -0.11
CA VAL A 201 -3.27 -7.88 -0.58
C VAL A 201 -4.56 -7.04 -0.72
N ILE A 202 -5.64 -7.65 -1.23
CA ILE A 202 -6.95 -7.00 -1.35
C ILE A 202 -7.57 -6.76 0.04
N LEU A 203 -7.61 -7.79 0.89
CA LEU A 203 -8.25 -7.70 2.20
C LEU A 203 -7.50 -6.75 3.14
N ARG A 204 -6.18 -6.67 3.06
CA ARG A 204 -5.41 -5.66 3.79
C ARG A 204 -5.92 -4.25 3.50
N ARG A 205 -6.16 -3.92 2.24
CA ARG A 205 -6.72 -2.61 1.84
C ARG A 205 -8.16 -2.43 2.29
N PHE A 206 -8.96 -3.49 2.23
CA PHE A 206 -10.32 -3.50 2.77
C PHE A 206 -10.34 -3.13 4.26
N TYR A 207 -9.49 -3.76 5.08
CA TYR A 207 -9.39 -3.43 6.51
C TYR A 207 -8.82 -2.04 6.75
N GLN A 208 -7.78 -1.67 6.00
CA GLN A 208 -7.13 -0.36 6.11
C GLN A 208 -8.11 0.78 5.82
N ALA A 209 -8.90 0.70 4.75
CA ALA A 209 -9.90 1.70 4.38
C ALA A 209 -10.89 2.00 5.52
N GLN A 210 -11.29 0.97 6.27
CA GLN A 210 -12.23 1.05 7.39
C GLN A 210 -11.58 1.51 8.71
N GLY A 211 -10.27 1.75 8.74
CA GLY A 211 -9.53 2.07 9.97
C GLY A 211 -9.15 0.86 10.82
N LEU A 212 -9.39 -0.35 10.34
CA LEU A 212 -9.09 -1.61 11.03
C LEU A 212 -7.68 -2.13 10.71
N VAL A 213 -6.70 -1.22 10.70
CA VAL A 213 -5.31 -1.49 10.28
C VAL A 213 -4.57 -2.53 11.14
N HIS A 214 -5.03 -2.76 12.37
CA HIS A 214 -4.39 -3.66 13.32
C HIS A 214 -4.68 -5.14 13.04
N ILE A 215 -5.78 -5.46 12.34
CA ILE A 215 -6.20 -6.84 12.09
C ILE A 215 -5.13 -7.60 11.29
N PRO A 216 -4.65 -7.11 10.12
CA PRO A 216 -3.57 -7.79 9.40
C PRO A 216 -2.30 -7.94 10.22
N THR A 217 -1.94 -6.95 11.04
CA THR A 217 -0.74 -6.99 11.88
C THR A 217 -0.81 -8.13 12.90
N VAL A 218 -1.92 -8.23 13.64
CA VAL A 218 -2.09 -9.26 14.67
C VAL A 218 -2.05 -10.65 14.05
N ILE A 219 -2.68 -10.84 12.89
CA ILE A 219 -2.62 -12.12 12.17
C ILE A 219 -1.18 -12.44 11.75
N MET A 220 -0.44 -11.46 11.23
CA MET A 220 0.95 -11.64 10.84
C MET A 220 1.89 -11.95 12.01
N ILE A 221 1.62 -11.42 13.21
CA ILE A 221 2.38 -11.75 14.43
C ILE A 221 2.30 -13.26 14.73
N VAL A 222 1.19 -13.91 14.38
CA VAL A 222 0.99 -15.35 14.55
C VAL A 222 1.56 -16.13 13.36
N ILE A 223 1.34 -15.66 12.13
CA ILE A 223 1.76 -16.38 10.92
C ILE A 223 3.27 -16.36 10.71
N ALA A 224 3.98 -15.27 11.06
CA ALA A 224 5.42 -15.19 10.84
C ALA A 224 6.21 -16.26 11.64
N PRO A 225 5.95 -16.50 12.94
CA PRO A 225 6.54 -17.64 13.66
C PRO A 225 6.17 -19.00 13.06
N ILE A 226 4.92 -19.18 12.62
CA ILE A 226 4.50 -20.42 11.94
C ILE A 226 5.30 -20.61 10.65
N ASN A 227 5.52 -19.55 9.87
CA ASN A 227 6.35 -19.60 8.67
C ASN A 227 7.78 -20.01 9.00
N ALA A 228 8.41 -19.38 10.00
CA ALA A 228 9.77 -19.72 10.40
C ALA A 228 9.89 -21.20 10.83
N LEU A 229 8.90 -21.69 11.59
CA LEU A 229 8.83 -23.10 11.98
C LEU A 229 8.65 -24.02 10.77
N LEU A 230 7.77 -23.69 9.83
CA LEU A 230 7.55 -24.45 8.60
C LEU A 230 8.79 -24.47 7.71
N CYS A 231 9.45 -23.33 7.54
CA CYS A 231 10.72 -23.23 6.82
C CYS A 231 11.77 -24.15 7.45
N TRP A 232 11.93 -24.10 8.77
CA TRP A 232 12.87 -24.97 9.47
C TRP A 232 12.52 -26.46 9.32
N LEU A 233 11.26 -26.81 9.53
CA LEU A 233 10.78 -28.20 9.52
C LEU A 233 10.82 -28.83 8.11
N LEU A 234 10.42 -28.09 7.07
CA LEU A 234 10.37 -28.60 5.70
C LEU A 234 11.76 -28.63 5.05
N VAL A 235 12.68 -27.76 5.46
CA VAL A 235 14.03 -27.69 4.88
C VAL A 235 15.02 -28.58 5.64
N TRP A 236 15.04 -28.53 6.97
CA TRP A 236 16.03 -29.24 7.80
C TRP A 236 15.44 -30.24 8.80
N GLY A 237 14.11 -30.33 8.90
CA GLY A 237 13.46 -31.19 9.88
C GLY A 237 13.73 -32.69 9.70
N PRO A 238 13.13 -33.54 10.54
CA PRO A 238 13.28 -34.99 10.46
C PRO A 238 12.53 -35.56 9.24
N ARG A 239 13.03 -36.66 8.67
CA ARG A 239 12.27 -37.44 7.67
C ARG A 239 11.01 -38.03 8.34
N PRO A 240 9.83 -38.02 7.70
CA PRO A 240 9.56 -37.78 6.27
C PRO A 240 9.24 -36.31 5.88
N LEU A 241 9.25 -35.38 6.83
CA LEU A 241 8.81 -33.98 6.60
C LEU A 241 9.84 -33.13 5.86
N ASN A 242 11.11 -33.55 5.88
CA ASN A 242 12.19 -32.89 5.14
C ASN A 242 12.04 -33.09 3.62
N VAL A 243 11.75 -32.00 2.93
CA VAL A 243 11.66 -31.91 1.47
C VAL A 243 12.79 -31.04 0.87
N GLY A 244 13.72 -30.56 1.68
CA GLY A 244 14.89 -29.80 1.24
C GLY A 244 14.55 -28.46 0.59
N PHE A 245 15.15 -28.18 -0.58
CA PHE A 245 15.05 -26.90 -1.29
C PHE A 245 13.61 -26.41 -1.51
N ILE A 246 12.68 -27.32 -1.86
CA ILE A 246 11.29 -26.98 -2.13
C ILE A 246 10.49 -26.64 -0.85
N GLY A 247 11.05 -26.94 0.33
CA GLY A 247 10.38 -26.70 1.61
C GLY A 247 10.11 -25.22 1.88
N ALA A 248 11.05 -24.34 1.54
CA ALA A 248 10.92 -22.90 1.73
C ALA A 248 9.81 -22.24 0.89
N PRO A 249 9.71 -22.44 -0.44
CA PRO A 249 8.58 -21.91 -1.21
C PRO A 249 7.24 -22.52 -0.81
N ILE A 250 7.21 -23.78 -0.36
CA ILE A 250 5.99 -24.41 0.20
C ILE A 250 5.58 -23.74 1.51
N ALA A 251 6.52 -23.53 2.44
CA ALA A 251 6.27 -22.84 3.72
C ALA A 251 5.69 -21.43 3.49
N SER A 252 6.30 -20.65 2.61
CA SER A 252 5.79 -19.34 2.20
C SER A 252 4.38 -19.42 1.61
N SER A 253 4.14 -20.40 0.73
CA SER A 253 2.83 -20.60 0.11
C SER A 253 1.74 -20.94 1.13
N ILE A 254 2.05 -21.80 2.11
CA ILE A 254 1.14 -22.13 3.21
C ILE A 254 0.84 -20.87 4.03
N SER A 255 1.86 -20.09 4.39
CA SER A 255 1.69 -18.86 5.17
C SER A 255 0.82 -17.82 4.47
N PHE A 256 0.99 -17.62 3.16
CA PHE A 256 0.15 -16.68 2.40
C PHE A 256 -1.31 -17.14 2.27
N ASN A 257 -1.53 -18.44 2.05
CA ASN A 257 -2.88 -18.98 2.03
C ASN A 257 -3.54 -18.94 3.42
N LEU A 258 -2.77 -19.23 4.47
CA LEU A 258 -3.26 -19.12 5.85
C LEU A 258 -3.66 -17.67 6.19
N MET A 259 -2.86 -16.69 5.77
CA MET A 259 -3.19 -15.26 5.93
C MET A 259 -4.51 -14.93 5.23
N ALA A 260 -4.67 -15.34 3.97
CA ALA A 260 -5.89 -15.11 3.21
C ALA A 260 -7.12 -15.75 3.87
N VAL A 261 -7.01 -16.99 4.30
CA VAL A 261 -8.12 -17.72 4.94
C VAL A 261 -8.52 -17.02 6.24
N ILE A 262 -7.57 -16.68 7.11
CA ILE A 262 -7.88 -16.02 8.39
C ILE A 262 -8.50 -14.64 8.16
N LEU A 263 -7.98 -13.85 7.22
CA LEU A 263 -8.57 -12.55 6.86
C LEU A 263 -10.00 -12.72 6.30
N LEU A 264 -10.24 -13.67 5.40
CA LEU A 264 -11.59 -13.92 4.86
C LEU A 264 -12.58 -14.34 5.95
N VAL A 265 -12.16 -15.27 6.79
CA VAL A 265 -12.89 -15.75 7.97
C VAL A 265 -13.24 -14.59 8.90
N TYR A 266 -12.26 -13.74 9.20
CA TYR A 266 -12.47 -12.59 10.07
C TYR A 266 -13.46 -11.59 9.45
N ALA A 267 -13.32 -11.29 8.14
CA ALA A 267 -14.23 -10.40 7.42
C ALA A 267 -15.67 -10.93 7.43
N ARG A 268 -15.85 -12.25 7.29
CA ARG A 268 -17.18 -12.86 7.17
C ARG A 268 -17.95 -12.99 8.49
N TRP A 269 -17.25 -13.10 9.62
CA TRP A 269 -17.89 -13.35 10.92
C TRP A 269 -17.80 -12.20 11.91
N PHE A 270 -16.78 -11.34 11.81
CA PHE A 270 -16.54 -10.29 12.81
C PHE A 270 -16.74 -8.87 12.28
N ILE A 271 -16.83 -8.68 10.96
CA ILE A 271 -17.12 -7.37 10.37
C ILE A 271 -18.61 -7.30 10.01
N PRO A 272 -19.30 -6.17 10.27
CA PRO A 272 -20.70 -6.01 9.89
C PRO A 272 -20.94 -6.30 8.41
N ASN A 273 -22.08 -6.92 8.10
CA ASN A 273 -22.50 -7.28 6.73
C ASN A 273 -22.66 -6.07 5.78
N THR A 274 -22.49 -4.85 6.29
CA THR A 274 -22.37 -3.65 5.46
C THR A 274 -21.11 -3.67 4.60
N ALA A 275 -20.16 -4.58 4.80
CA ALA A 275 -18.89 -4.57 4.08
C ALA A 275 -18.62 -5.82 3.22
N PHE A 276 -19.40 -6.90 3.32
CA PHE A 276 -19.21 -8.10 2.49
C PHE A 276 -20.57 -8.71 2.11
N HIS A 277 -20.95 -8.61 0.84
CA HIS A 277 -22.17 -9.21 0.30
C HIS A 277 -21.90 -10.60 -0.31
N PRO A 278 -22.92 -11.44 -0.53
CA PRO A 278 -22.76 -12.61 -1.39
C PRO A 278 -22.28 -12.20 -2.79
N ILE A 279 -21.42 -13.01 -3.42
CA ILE A 279 -20.97 -12.77 -4.79
C ILE A 279 -22.21 -12.77 -5.70
N ASN A 280 -22.42 -11.67 -6.43
CA ASN A 280 -23.56 -11.49 -7.32
C ASN A 280 -23.09 -11.06 -8.72
N ARG A 281 -24.01 -10.85 -9.66
CA ARG A 281 -23.66 -10.39 -11.01
C ARG A 281 -22.94 -9.04 -11.03
N GLN A 282 -23.17 -8.17 -10.04
CA GLN A 282 -22.54 -6.86 -9.95
C GLN A 282 -21.03 -6.95 -9.69
N SER A 283 -20.55 -8.04 -9.10
CA SER A 283 -19.12 -8.32 -8.91
C SER A 283 -18.38 -8.50 -10.26
N PHE A 284 -19.11 -8.77 -11.35
CA PHE A 284 -18.56 -8.96 -12.70
C PHE A 284 -18.72 -7.73 -13.61
N LEU A 285 -19.38 -6.67 -13.13
CA LEU A 285 -19.57 -5.43 -13.88
C LEU A 285 -18.38 -4.48 -13.68
N GLU A 286 -18.20 -3.56 -14.64
CA GLU A 286 -17.17 -2.49 -14.60
C GLU A 286 -15.71 -2.95 -14.50
N ILE A 287 -15.42 -4.24 -14.71
CA ILE A 287 -14.06 -4.80 -14.70
C ILE A 287 -13.12 -4.03 -15.65
N GLY A 288 -13.60 -3.56 -16.81
CA GLY A 288 -12.80 -2.81 -17.76
C GLY A 288 -12.29 -1.46 -17.22
N LYS A 289 -13.14 -0.72 -16.50
CA LYS A 289 -12.75 0.54 -15.83
C LYS A 289 -11.72 0.25 -14.74
N LEU A 290 -11.98 -0.77 -13.91
CA LEU A 290 -11.07 -1.20 -12.85
C LEU A 290 -9.72 -1.69 -13.39
N PHE A 291 -9.72 -2.40 -14.52
CA PHE A 291 -8.52 -2.84 -15.20
C PHE A 291 -7.66 -1.66 -15.68
N ARG A 292 -8.26 -0.65 -16.32
CA ARG A 292 -7.52 0.55 -16.77
C ARG A 292 -6.90 1.32 -15.60
N LEU A 293 -7.64 1.44 -14.50
CA LEU A 293 -7.14 2.09 -13.29
C LEU A 293 -6.00 1.27 -12.66
N GLY A 294 -6.20 -0.04 -12.51
CA GLY A 294 -5.19 -0.95 -11.97
C GLY A 294 -3.94 -1.04 -12.84
N LEU A 295 -4.06 -1.00 -14.17
CA LEU A 295 -2.91 -0.95 -15.09
C LEU A 295 -2.05 0.30 -14.86
N SER A 296 -2.68 1.44 -14.56
CA SER A 296 -1.96 2.65 -14.18
C SER A 296 -1.24 2.47 -12.83
N GLY A 297 -1.86 1.77 -11.87
CA GLY A 297 -1.24 1.39 -10.61
C GLY A 297 -0.04 0.44 -10.78
N VAL A 298 -0.12 -0.51 -11.71
CA VAL A 298 1.02 -1.34 -12.13
C VAL A 298 2.14 -0.48 -12.68
N GLY A 299 1.82 0.45 -13.59
CA GLY A 299 2.81 1.40 -14.10
C GLY A 299 3.49 2.22 -13.01
N GLN A 300 2.77 2.59 -11.95
CA GLN A 300 3.34 3.33 -10.81
C GLN A 300 4.23 2.45 -9.93
N ILE A 301 3.73 1.32 -9.43
CA ILE A 301 4.43 0.47 -8.45
C ILE A 301 5.51 -0.38 -9.11
N ALA A 302 5.21 -1.03 -10.24
CA ALA A 302 6.15 -1.95 -10.88
C ALA A 302 7.34 -1.20 -11.48
N SER A 303 7.14 0.00 -12.04
CA SER A 303 8.26 0.78 -12.59
C SER A 303 9.30 1.13 -11.53
N GLU A 304 8.86 1.46 -10.32
CA GLU A 304 9.72 1.72 -9.16
C GLU A 304 10.47 0.43 -8.74
N TRP A 305 9.76 -0.68 -8.57
CA TRP A 305 10.36 -1.96 -8.17
C TRP A 305 11.37 -2.47 -9.19
N TRP A 306 11.03 -2.45 -10.47
CA TRP A 306 11.93 -2.91 -11.53
C TRP A 306 13.18 -2.04 -11.63
N SER A 307 13.11 -0.75 -11.30
CA SER A 307 14.29 0.12 -11.31
C SER A 307 15.37 -0.34 -10.32
N TRP A 308 14.96 -0.86 -9.16
CA TRP A 308 15.87 -1.45 -8.17
C TRP A 308 16.57 -2.70 -8.71
N GLU A 309 15.84 -3.55 -9.42
CA GLU A 309 16.39 -4.76 -10.05
C GLU A 309 17.39 -4.40 -11.16
N PHE A 310 17.09 -3.38 -11.98
CA PHE A 310 18.04 -2.88 -12.98
C PHE A 310 19.33 -2.36 -12.35
N VAL A 311 19.24 -1.64 -11.22
CA VAL A 311 20.42 -1.18 -10.49
C VAL A 311 21.20 -2.35 -9.90
N ALA A 312 20.54 -3.37 -9.36
CA ALA A 312 21.20 -4.57 -8.87
C ALA A 312 21.95 -5.32 -10.00
N LEU A 313 21.32 -5.46 -11.17
CA LEU A 313 21.94 -6.05 -12.37
C LEU A 313 23.10 -5.21 -12.91
N ALA A 314 23.01 -3.88 -12.85
CA ALA A 314 24.13 -3.01 -13.22
C ALA A 314 25.28 -3.14 -12.22
N ALA A 315 24.98 -3.22 -10.92
CA ALA A 315 25.98 -3.39 -9.87
C ALA A 315 26.71 -4.74 -9.95
N SER A 316 26.04 -5.81 -10.40
CA SER A 316 26.68 -7.12 -10.57
C SER A 316 27.77 -7.12 -11.64
N GLN A 317 27.75 -6.18 -12.59
CA GLN A 317 28.79 -6.03 -13.62
C GLN A 317 30.04 -5.30 -13.12
N LEU A 318 29.97 -4.63 -11.96
CA LEU A 318 31.08 -3.89 -11.35
C LEU A 318 32.02 -4.79 -10.51
N GLY A 319 31.76 -6.09 -10.47
CA GLY A 319 32.57 -7.09 -9.78
C GLY A 319 32.03 -7.50 -8.39
N PRO A 320 32.61 -8.57 -7.79
CA PRO A 320 32.08 -9.20 -6.58
C PRO A 320 32.00 -8.26 -5.36
N THR A 321 33.04 -7.45 -5.13
CA THR A 321 33.07 -6.49 -4.01
C THR A 321 31.97 -5.44 -4.12
N SER A 322 31.72 -4.93 -5.33
CA SER A 322 30.63 -3.97 -5.60
C SER A 322 29.26 -4.60 -5.39
N LEU A 323 29.08 -5.85 -5.80
CA LEU A 323 27.82 -6.58 -5.61
C LEU A 323 27.54 -6.88 -4.13
N ALA A 324 28.57 -7.26 -3.36
CA ALA A 324 28.45 -7.45 -1.92
C ALA A 324 28.10 -6.12 -1.22
N ALA A 325 28.81 -5.04 -1.53
CA ALA A 325 28.50 -3.71 -0.98
C ALA A 325 27.10 -3.23 -1.38
N GLN A 326 26.67 -3.50 -2.62
CA GLN A 326 25.30 -3.22 -3.06
C GLN A 326 24.26 -3.95 -2.22
N SER A 327 24.51 -5.21 -1.88
CA SER A 327 23.59 -6.02 -1.04
C SER A 327 23.45 -5.43 0.36
N VAL A 328 24.55 -4.96 0.95
CA VAL A 328 24.55 -4.23 2.23
C VAL A 328 23.70 -2.96 2.15
N LEU A 329 23.97 -2.11 1.14
CA LEU A 329 23.28 -0.83 0.96
C LEU A 329 21.79 -1.03 0.65
N LEU A 330 21.46 -2.00 -0.21
CA LEU A 330 20.09 -2.32 -0.59
C LEU A 330 19.29 -2.82 0.61
N THR A 331 19.83 -3.75 1.40
CA THR A 331 19.16 -4.27 2.61
C THR A 331 18.93 -3.16 3.63
N SER A 332 19.93 -2.30 3.83
CA SER A 332 19.85 -1.15 4.73
C SER A 332 18.79 -0.15 4.26
N SER A 333 18.78 0.18 2.96
CA SER A 333 17.84 1.10 2.35
C SER A 333 16.41 0.57 2.36
N ALA A 334 16.21 -0.70 2.00
CA ALA A 334 14.89 -1.35 2.00
C ALA A 334 14.29 -1.42 3.41
N THR A 335 15.13 -1.64 4.44
CA THR A 335 14.71 -1.64 5.84
C THR A 335 14.30 -0.24 6.29
N ALA A 336 15.11 0.78 5.97
CA ALA A 336 14.79 2.17 6.27
C ALA A 336 13.49 2.63 5.58
N PHE A 337 13.30 2.24 4.31
CA PHE A 337 12.15 2.59 3.48
C PHE A 337 10.80 2.10 4.02
N GLN A 338 10.77 1.05 4.85
CA GLN A 338 9.52 0.57 5.44
C GLN A 338 8.82 1.65 6.27
N THR A 339 9.58 2.54 6.89
CA THR A 339 9.04 3.63 7.71
C THR A 339 8.23 4.62 6.87
N PRO A 340 8.80 5.31 5.88
CA PRO A 340 8.03 6.22 5.03
C PRO A 340 7.01 5.49 4.15
N TYR A 341 7.27 4.24 3.72
CA TYR A 341 6.30 3.47 2.95
C TYR A 341 5.01 3.23 3.75
N SER A 342 5.14 2.84 5.03
CA SER A 342 3.99 2.61 5.91
C SER A 342 3.23 3.90 6.22
N LEU A 343 3.95 5.01 6.42
CA LEU A 343 3.35 6.33 6.55
C LEU A 343 2.63 6.75 5.25
N GLY A 344 3.18 6.41 4.08
CA GLY A 344 2.56 6.63 2.79
C GLY A 344 1.23 5.90 2.64
N ILE A 345 1.15 4.62 3.03
CA ILE A 345 -0.12 3.86 3.04
C ILE A 345 -1.11 4.48 4.03
N ALA A 346 -0.68 4.82 5.25
CA ALA A 346 -1.52 5.50 6.24
C ALA A 346 -2.09 6.82 5.71
N THR A 347 -1.25 7.60 5.02
CA THR A 347 -1.64 8.85 4.37
C THR A 347 -2.66 8.60 3.27
N THR A 348 -2.45 7.57 2.45
CA THR A 348 -3.39 7.22 1.38
C THR A 348 -4.78 6.95 1.92
N VAL A 349 -4.87 6.13 2.96
CA VAL A 349 -6.14 5.78 3.62
C VAL A 349 -6.79 7.01 4.26
N ARG A 350 -6.02 7.78 5.04
CA ARG A 350 -6.54 8.94 5.77
C ARG A 350 -7.04 10.02 4.81
N VAL A 351 -6.26 10.36 3.79
CA VAL A 351 -6.64 11.35 2.76
C VAL A 351 -7.84 10.83 1.95
N GLY A 352 -7.85 9.56 1.56
CA GLY A 352 -8.97 8.96 0.84
C GLY A 352 -10.29 9.02 1.61
N ASN A 353 -10.25 8.70 2.91
CA ASN A 353 -11.41 8.80 3.81
C ASN A 353 -11.92 10.25 3.95
N LEU A 354 -10.99 11.21 4.07
CA LEU A 354 -11.35 12.64 4.18
C LEU A 354 -11.94 13.19 2.88
N LEU A 355 -11.44 12.75 1.71
CA LEU A 355 -12.01 13.09 0.42
C LEU A 355 -13.43 12.53 0.25
N GLY A 356 -13.67 11.26 0.62
CA GLY A 356 -15.00 10.65 0.53
C GLY A 356 -16.04 11.30 1.47
N SER A 357 -15.60 11.73 2.66
CA SER A 357 -16.47 12.47 3.62
C SER A 357 -16.64 13.95 3.29
N GLY A 358 -15.97 14.47 2.26
CA GLY A 358 -16.08 15.86 1.83
C GLY A 358 -15.29 16.88 2.66
N HIS A 359 -14.29 16.45 3.44
CA HIS A 359 -13.48 17.33 4.28
C HIS A 359 -12.16 17.74 3.58
N ALA A 360 -12.25 18.62 2.57
CA ALA A 360 -11.12 19.03 1.74
C ALA A 360 -9.92 19.59 2.54
N GLN A 361 -10.17 20.49 3.48
CA GLN A 361 -9.10 21.15 4.25
C GLN A 361 -8.41 20.20 5.22
N MET A 362 -9.15 19.27 5.81
CA MET A 362 -8.54 18.21 6.63
C MET A 362 -7.72 17.25 5.76
N ALA A 363 -8.16 16.94 4.54
CA ALA A 363 -7.38 16.11 3.61
C ALA A 363 -6.04 16.77 3.25
N ARG A 364 -6.05 18.09 3.05
CA ARG A 364 -4.84 18.90 2.87
C ARG A 364 -3.93 18.84 4.09
N LEU A 365 -4.47 19.08 5.28
CA LEU A 365 -3.72 19.07 6.53
C LEU A 365 -3.07 17.70 6.76
N ALA A 366 -3.79 16.60 6.49
CA ALA A 366 -3.28 15.24 6.59
C ALA A 366 -2.10 15.00 5.65
N ALA A 367 -2.22 15.41 4.38
CA ALA A 367 -1.15 15.27 3.40
C ALA A 367 0.10 16.09 3.77
N GLU A 368 -0.07 17.36 4.16
CA GLU A 368 1.03 18.23 4.56
C GLU A 368 1.71 17.73 5.86
N THR A 369 0.94 17.25 6.83
CA THR A 369 1.46 16.68 8.09
C THR A 369 2.25 15.40 7.82
N ALA A 370 1.74 14.51 6.97
CA ALA A 370 2.43 13.27 6.60
C ALA A 370 3.77 13.54 5.89
N ILE A 371 3.83 14.52 4.99
CA ILE A 371 5.07 14.91 4.33
C ILE A 371 6.09 15.41 5.37
N GLY A 372 5.67 16.26 6.30
CA GLY A 372 6.52 16.74 7.39
C GLY A 372 7.03 15.61 8.28
N MET A 373 6.15 14.68 8.67
CA MET A 373 6.53 13.49 9.45
C MET A 373 7.54 12.60 8.72
N SER A 374 7.34 12.39 7.41
CA SER A 374 8.27 11.60 6.61
C SER A 374 9.64 12.25 6.51
N LEU A 375 9.70 13.58 6.38
CA LEU A 375 10.96 14.31 6.33
C LEU A 375 11.72 14.18 7.66
N VAL A 376 11.02 14.31 8.79
CA VAL A 376 11.61 14.11 10.13
C VAL A 376 12.15 12.69 10.29
N ALA A 377 11.35 11.67 9.94
CA ALA A 377 11.78 10.28 10.02
C ALA A 377 13.00 10.00 9.13
N ALA A 378 13.01 10.52 7.90
CA ALA A 378 14.13 10.34 6.97
C ALA A 378 15.40 11.07 7.44
N MET A 379 15.30 12.25 8.06
CA MET A 379 16.45 12.94 8.66
C MET A 379 17.06 12.15 9.83
N ILE A 380 16.22 11.53 10.67
CA ILE A 380 16.68 10.65 11.75
C ILE A 380 17.43 9.45 11.18
N LEU A 381 16.83 8.75 10.21
CA LEU A 381 17.45 7.59 9.55
C LEU A 381 18.74 7.96 8.81
N GLY A 382 18.75 9.09 8.10
CA GLY A 382 19.93 9.60 7.41
C GLY A 382 21.07 9.94 8.39
N THR A 383 20.73 10.51 9.55
CA THR A 383 21.72 10.80 10.61
C THR A 383 22.29 9.51 11.18
N ILE A 384 21.46 8.48 11.43
CA ILE A 384 21.93 7.16 11.86
C ILE A 384 22.93 6.58 10.84
N PHE A 385 22.61 6.59 9.55
CA PHE A 385 23.52 6.11 8.51
C PHE A 385 24.83 6.91 8.46
N MET A 386 24.77 8.23 8.62
CA MET A 386 25.97 9.08 8.63
C MET A 386 26.86 8.84 9.85
N THR A 387 26.25 8.74 11.04
CA THR A 387 26.97 8.52 12.30
C THR A 387 27.67 7.17 12.33
N PHE A 388 27.00 6.11 11.87
CA PHE A 388 27.53 4.75 11.93
C PHE A 388 28.23 4.31 10.64
N ARG A 389 28.42 5.19 9.65
CA ARG A 389 28.82 4.83 8.28
C ARG A 389 30.03 3.88 8.17
N THR A 390 31.04 4.07 9.01
CA THR A 390 32.29 3.28 8.95
C THR A 390 32.13 1.89 9.56
N ASN A 391 31.20 1.75 10.51
CA ASN A 391 30.97 0.51 11.23
C ASN A 391 29.74 -0.25 10.71
N TRP A 392 28.88 0.41 9.94
CA TRP A 392 27.61 -0.14 9.44
C TRP A 392 27.82 -1.39 8.58
N GLY A 393 28.87 -1.42 7.76
CA GLY A 393 29.16 -2.56 6.89
C GLY A 393 29.47 -3.85 7.66
N TYR A 394 30.05 -3.75 8.87
CA TYR A 394 30.36 -4.91 9.71
C TYR A 394 29.12 -5.61 10.26
N LEU A 395 27.93 -5.02 10.15
CA LEU A 395 26.68 -5.72 10.44
C LEU A 395 26.38 -6.84 9.42
N PHE A 396 27.04 -6.81 8.26
CA PHE A 396 26.72 -7.68 7.12
C PHE A 396 27.93 -8.47 6.59
N SER A 397 29.15 -7.95 6.72
CA SER A 397 30.36 -8.59 6.19
C SER A 397 31.60 -8.25 7.00
N ASP A 398 32.48 -9.22 7.18
CA ASP A 398 33.81 -9.05 7.78
C ASP A 398 34.88 -8.61 6.75
N GLU A 399 34.54 -8.55 5.45
CA GLU A 399 35.48 -8.14 4.41
C GLU A 399 35.68 -6.61 4.37
N GLU A 400 36.88 -6.15 4.74
CA GLU A 400 37.23 -4.73 4.81
C GLU A 400 36.97 -3.95 3.51
N ASN A 401 37.20 -4.57 2.35
CA ASN A 401 36.94 -3.95 1.05
C ASN A 401 35.43 -3.68 0.81
N VAL A 402 34.56 -4.57 1.28
CA VAL A 402 33.10 -4.42 1.18
C VAL A 402 32.63 -3.34 2.15
N VAL A 403 33.14 -3.37 3.39
CA VAL A 403 32.79 -2.41 4.44
C VAL A 403 33.20 -0.99 4.04
N SER A 404 34.44 -0.80 3.59
CA SER A 404 34.95 0.50 3.17
C SER A 404 34.21 1.05 1.93
N LEU A 405 33.88 0.19 0.96
CA LEU A 405 33.08 0.59 -0.20
C LEU A 405 31.66 1.01 0.21
N ALA A 406 30.98 0.22 1.04
CA ALA A 406 29.66 0.58 1.56
C ALA A 406 29.70 1.90 2.35
N ALA A 407 30.69 2.08 3.23
CA ALA A 407 30.90 3.31 4.00
C ALA A 407 31.10 4.54 3.11
N SER A 408 31.72 4.39 1.93
CA SER A 408 31.93 5.48 0.97
C SER A 408 30.64 5.91 0.24
N VAL A 409 29.67 5.00 0.10
CA VAL A 409 28.40 5.23 -0.61
C VAL A 409 27.27 5.63 0.34
N LEU A 410 27.32 5.22 1.62
CA LEU A 410 26.31 5.54 2.64
C LEU A 410 25.90 7.02 2.73
N PRO A 411 26.80 8.02 2.57
CA PRO A 411 26.37 9.42 2.54
C PRO A 411 25.39 9.75 1.41
N VAL A 412 25.54 9.12 0.25
CA VAL A 412 24.59 9.24 -0.86
C VAL A 412 23.27 8.56 -0.48
N VAL A 413 23.32 7.39 0.15
CA VAL A 413 22.14 6.68 0.65
C VAL A 413 21.39 7.50 1.72
N ALA A 414 22.09 8.20 2.61
CA ALA A 414 21.47 9.04 3.62
C ALA A 414 20.69 10.21 3.01
N LEU A 415 21.22 10.86 1.97
CA LEU A 415 20.51 11.89 1.21
C LEU A 415 19.33 11.31 0.42
N PHE A 416 19.55 10.14 -0.18
CA PHE A 416 18.53 9.38 -0.89
C PHE A 416 17.29 9.13 -0.01
N GLN A 417 17.45 8.74 1.27
CA GLN A 417 16.33 8.47 2.17
C GLN A 417 15.37 9.65 2.35
N ILE A 418 15.89 10.89 2.35
CA ILE A 418 15.10 12.11 2.50
C ILE A 418 14.10 12.25 1.35
N VAL A 419 14.61 12.05 0.13
CA VAL A 419 13.85 12.18 -1.11
C VAL A 419 12.93 10.99 -1.33
N ASP A 420 13.38 9.80 -0.92
CA ASP A 420 12.62 8.56 -0.99
C ASP A 420 11.37 8.63 -0.10
N GLY A 421 11.54 9.10 1.14
CA GLY A 421 10.41 9.26 2.05
C GLY A 421 9.37 10.27 1.55
N ALA A 422 9.83 11.42 1.05
CA ALA A 422 9.01 12.42 0.40
C ALA A 422 8.19 11.84 -0.78
N THR A 423 8.84 11.01 -1.60
CA THR A 423 8.20 10.34 -2.75
C THR A 423 7.16 9.32 -2.29
N ALA A 424 7.47 8.50 -1.27
CA ALA A 424 6.55 7.49 -0.73
C ALA A 424 5.23 8.10 -0.26
N VAL A 425 5.30 9.19 0.51
CA VAL A 425 4.10 9.90 0.99
C VAL A 425 3.37 10.62 -0.14
N SER A 426 4.09 11.30 -1.03
CA SER A 426 3.48 12.00 -2.17
C SER A 426 2.76 11.04 -3.11
N ASN A 427 3.37 9.90 -3.42
CA ASN A 427 2.73 8.81 -4.15
C ASN A 427 1.49 8.30 -3.40
N GLY A 428 1.55 8.23 -2.07
CA GLY A 428 0.39 7.91 -1.25
C GLY A 428 -0.78 8.88 -1.44
N VAL A 429 -0.51 10.18 -1.51
CA VAL A 429 -1.53 11.22 -1.78
C VAL A 429 -2.07 11.13 -3.21
N LEU A 430 -1.21 10.88 -4.20
CA LEU A 430 -1.64 10.65 -5.58
C LEU A 430 -2.55 9.43 -5.71
N ARG A 431 -2.23 8.34 -5.00
CA ARG A 431 -3.09 7.15 -4.91
C ARG A 431 -4.44 7.48 -4.28
N ALA A 432 -4.48 8.21 -3.17
CA ALA A 432 -5.73 8.60 -2.50
C ALA A 432 -6.67 9.39 -3.43
N ARG A 433 -6.11 10.22 -4.30
CA ARG A 433 -6.85 11.01 -5.30
C ARG A 433 -7.27 10.19 -6.52
N GLY A 434 -6.72 8.99 -6.72
CA GLY A 434 -6.92 8.16 -7.91
C GLY A 434 -6.08 8.59 -9.11
N MET A 435 -5.02 9.37 -8.90
CA MET A 435 -4.12 9.88 -9.95
C MET A 435 -2.98 8.90 -10.27
N LEU A 436 -3.29 7.60 -10.36
CA LEU A 436 -2.30 6.53 -10.58
C LEU A 436 -1.54 6.71 -11.89
N GLY A 437 -2.22 7.14 -12.96
CA GLY A 437 -1.60 7.35 -14.27
C GLY A 437 -0.56 8.46 -14.27
N LEU A 438 -0.80 9.55 -13.54
CA LEU A 438 0.20 10.61 -13.38
C LEU A 438 1.40 10.10 -12.59
N GLY A 439 1.17 9.36 -11.50
CA GLY A 439 2.24 8.73 -10.72
C GLY A 439 3.10 7.77 -11.57
N ALA A 440 2.47 6.97 -12.43
CA ALA A 440 3.18 6.10 -13.36
C ALA A 440 4.08 6.87 -14.34
N ILE A 441 3.57 7.95 -14.93
CA ILE A 441 4.34 8.80 -15.84
C ILE A 441 5.53 9.44 -15.10
N ILE A 442 5.31 9.96 -13.89
CA ILE A 442 6.38 10.55 -13.07
C ILE A 442 7.47 9.52 -12.78
N ASN A 443 7.10 8.32 -12.32
CA ASN A 443 8.06 7.26 -12.01
C ASN A 443 8.82 6.80 -13.27
N ILE A 444 8.11 6.52 -14.37
CA ILE A 444 8.75 6.06 -15.61
C ILE A 444 9.74 7.10 -16.13
N CYS A 445 9.34 8.37 -16.24
CA CYS A 445 10.23 9.43 -16.70
C CYS A 445 11.43 9.61 -15.76
N SER A 446 11.20 9.63 -14.44
CA SER A 446 12.26 9.90 -13.48
C SER A 446 13.27 8.76 -13.42
N TYR A 447 12.82 7.51 -13.30
CA TYR A 447 13.72 6.35 -13.21
C TYR A 447 14.34 5.97 -14.55
N TYR A 448 13.57 5.87 -15.64
CA TYR A 448 14.04 5.25 -16.87
C TYR A 448 14.61 6.24 -17.88
N VAL A 449 14.13 7.48 -17.90
CA VAL A 449 14.62 8.51 -18.84
C VAL A 449 15.79 9.30 -18.22
N VAL A 450 15.77 9.52 -16.91
CA VAL A 450 16.78 10.35 -16.23
C VAL A 450 17.74 9.51 -15.38
N GLY A 451 17.25 8.86 -14.32
CA GLY A 451 18.15 8.32 -13.30
C GLY A 451 18.94 7.08 -13.70
N LEU A 452 18.32 6.10 -14.37
CA LEU A 452 19.01 4.90 -14.84
C LEU A 452 20.09 5.23 -15.88
N PRO A 453 19.81 6.02 -16.95
CA PRO A 453 20.86 6.45 -17.88
C PRO A 453 21.98 7.24 -17.20
N ALA A 454 21.64 8.18 -16.31
CA ALA A 454 22.63 8.95 -15.56
C ALA A 454 23.47 8.05 -14.64
N GLY A 455 22.84 7.10 -13.95
CA GLY A 455 23.50 6.17 -13.05
C GLY A 455 24.48 5.24 -13.77
N VAL A 456 24.06 4.67 -14.90
CA VAL A 456 24.92 3.83 -15.76
C VAL A 456 26.08 4.65 -16.32
N ALA A 457 25.82 5.86 -16.84
CA ALA A 457 26.88 6.75 -17.33
C ALA A 457 27.90 7.08 -16.22
N LEU A 458 27.44 7.43 -15.02
CA LEU A 458 28.33 7.72 -13.90
C LEU A 458 29.08 6.47 -13.41
N ALA A 459 28.43 5.31 -13.38
CA ALA A 459 29.06 4.08 -12.90
C ALA A 459 30.19 3.61 -13.82
N PHE A 460 29.94 3.62 -15.13
CA PHE A 460 30.83 2.98 -16.11
C PHE A 460 31.72 3.96 -16.89
N TRP A 461 31.33 5.24 -17.06
CA TRP A 461 32.15 6.21 -17.80
C TRP A 461 32.98 7.13 -16.92
N THR A 462 32.56 7.44 -15.69
CA THR A 462 33.29 8.38 -14.81
C THR A 462 34.03 7.70 -13.66
N HIS A 463 34.25 6.39 -13.75
CA HIS A 463 34.92 5.55 -12.73
C HIS A 463 34.30 5.61 -11.32
N LEU A 464 33.09 6.16 -11.16
CA LEU A 464 32.41 6.23 -9.85
C LEU A 464 31.86 4.87 -9.40
N GLY A 465 31.81 3.87 -10.29
CA GLY A 465 31.39 2.51 -9.99
C GLY A 465 30.04 2.49 -9.26
N LEU A 466 30.00 1.81 -8.11
CA LEU A 466 28.78 1.64 -7.32
C LEU A 466 28.19 2.98 -6.86
N LYS A 467 29.04 3.96 -6.52
CA LYS A 467 28.60 5.30 -6.12
C LYS A 467 27.85 6.00 -7.24
N GLY A 468 28.28 5.79 -8.49
CA GLY A 468 27.62 6.35 -9.69
C GLY A 468 26.18 5.87 -9.83
N LEU A 469 25.93 4.58 -9.61
CA LEU A 469 24.58 3.99 -9.65
C LEU A 469 23.65 4.63 -8.60
N TRP A 470 24.13 4.77 -7.35
CA TRP A 470 23.36 5.40 -6.27
C TRP A 470 23.09 6.89 -6.49
N ILE A 471 24.04 7.62 -7.11
CA ILE A 471 23.81 9.01 -7.51
C ILE A 471 22.71 9.07 -8.57
N GLY A 472 22.75 8.20 -9.59
CA GLY A 472 21.70 8.12 -10.62
C GLY A 472 20.31 7.86 -10.03
N LEU A 473 20.22 6.93 -9.08
CA LEU A 473 18.96 6.63 -8.39
C LEU A 473 18.48 7.81 -7.52
N SER A 474 19.41 8.52 -6.89
CA SER A 474 19.10 9.74 -6.12
C SER A 474 18.57 10.86 -7.02
N ILE A 475 19.11 11.00 -8.24
CA ILE A 475 18.61 11.96 -9.24
C ILE A 475 17.19 11.59 -9.68
N ALA A 476 16.91 10.32 -9.99
CA ALA A 476 15.57 9.85 -10.31
C ALA A 476 14.57 10.21 -9.22
N LEU A 477 14.87 9.83 -7.97
CA LEU A 477 13.98 10.14 -6.86
C LEU A 477 13.82 11.64 -6.66
N PHE A 478 14.88 12.44 -6.82
CA PHE A 478 14.78 13.88 -6.67
C PHE A 478 13.82 14.51 -7.68
N CYS A 479 13.88 14.06 -8.93
CA CYS A 479 12.91 14.43 -9.96
C CYS A 479 11.49 13.99 -9.57
N ALA A 480 11.31 12.71 -9.19
CA ALA A 480 10.00 12.16 -8.83
C ALA A 480 9.37 12.87 -7.62
N ALA A 481 10.14 13.06 -6.55
CA ALA A 481 9.74 13.77 -5.34
C ALA A 481 9.34 15.20 -5.66
N SER A 482 10.19 15.94 -6.39
CA SER A 482 9.96 17.34 -6.69
C SER A 482 8.66 17.53 -7.49
N ILE A 483 8.46 16.73 -8.54
CA ILE A 483 7.24 16.81 -9.37
C ILE A 483 6.02 16.42 -8.54
N SER A 484 6.09 15.30 -7.80
CA SER A 484 4.96 14.81 -7.00
C SER A 484 4.59 15.79 -5.88
N MET A 485 5.57 16.37 -5.18
CA MET A 485 5.34 17.39 -4.16
C MET A 485 4.70 18.66 -4.76
N VAL A 486 5.19 19.14 -5.91
CA VAL A 486 4.57 20.30 -6.59
C VAL A 486 3.11 20.01 -6.94
N VAL A 487 2.81 18.80 -7.43
CA VAL A 487 1.44 18.38 -7.73
C VAL A 487 0.59 18.36 -6.45
N VAL A 488 1.11 17.83 -5.33
CA VAL A 488 0.40 17.82 -4.04
C VAL A 488 0.16 19.23 -3.52
N TYR A 489 1.17 20.10 -3.48
CA TYR A 489 1.04 21.47 -2.96
C TYR A 489 0.13 22.35 -3.82
N LYS A 490 0.08 22.14 -5.13
CA LYS A 490 -0.83 22.87 -6.05
C LYS A 490 -2.23 22.25 -6.15
N THR A 491 -2.53 21.24 -5.34
CA THR A 491 -3.83 20.56 -5.39
C THR A 491 -4.95 21.49 -4.92
N ASN A 492 -5.98 21.62 -5.75
CA ASN A 492 -7.25 22.21 -5.32
C ASN A 492 -8.09 21.12 -4.63
N TRP A 493 -8.04 21.10 -3.30
CA TRP A 493 -8.67 20.05 -2.48
C TRP A 493 -10.20 20.03 -2.59
N GLU A 494 -10.84 21.18 -2.79
CA GLU A 494 -12.29 21.26 -3.00
C GLU A 494 -12.70 20.57 -4.30
N LEU A 495 -11.93 20.80 -5.37
CA LEU A 495 -12.15 20.12 -6.65
C LEU A 495 -11.96 18.60 -6.53
N GLU A 496 -11.00 18.14 -5.72
CA GLU A 496 -10.77 16.71 -5.51
C GLU A 496 -11.91 16.05 -4.70
N VAL A 497 -12.52 16.77 -3.76
CA VAL A 497 -13.74 16.33 -3.08
C VAL A 497 -14.90 16.22 -4.08
N SER A 498 -15.08 17.22 -4.96
CA SER A 498 -16.12 17.16 -6.00
C SER A 498 -15.94 15.96 -6.92
N LYS A 499 -14.72 15.70 -7.40
CA LYS A 499 -14.40 14.51 -8.22
C LYS A 499 -14.64 13.20 -7.46
N ALA A 500 -14.34 13.15 -6.16
CA ALA A 500 -14.62 11.97 -5.34
C ALA A 500 -16.14 11.71 -5.27
N ARG A 501 -16.95 12.76 -5.07
CA ARG A 501 -18.41 12.66 -5.07
C ARG A 501 -18.98 12.26 -6.43
N GLU A 502 -18.48 12.83 -7.52
CA GLU A 502 -18.91 12.47 -8.89
C GLU A 502 -18.65 10.99 -9.18
N ARG A 503 -17.46 10.48 -8.84
CA ARG A 503 -17.14 9.04 -8.98
C ARG A 503 -18.13 8.16 -8.23
N LEU A 504 -18.44 8.52 -6.98
CA LEU A 504 -19.39 7.79 -6.15
C LEU A 504 -20.84 7.89 -6.67
N ALA A 505 -21.20 8.99 -7.34
CA ALA A 505 -22.54 9.21 -7.90
C ALA A 505 -22.76 8.43 -9.20
N GLU A 506 -21.81 8.44 -10.14
CA GLU A 506 -21.86 7.66 -11.38
C GLU A 506 -22.04 6.15 -11.08
N GLU A 507 -21.42 5.67 -10.00
CA GLU A 507 -21.55 4.30 -9.51
C GLU A 507 -22.97 4.01 -8.98
N GLY A 508 -23.60 5.01 -8.37
CA GLY A 508 -24.93 4.88 -7.78
C GLY A 508 -26.07 4.80 -8.81
N GLU A 509 -25.88 5.39 -9.99
CA GLU A 509 -26.84 5.35 -11.11
C GLU A 509 -26.69 4.06 -11.92
N GLY A 510 -25.46 3.58 -12.15
CA GLY A 510 -25.20 2.32 -12.85
C GLY A 510 -25.70 1.08 -12.10
N GLY A 511 -25.82 1.15 -10.77
CA GLY A 511 -26.40 0.09 -9.94
C GLY A 511 -27.93 0.13 -9.80
N ALA A 512 -28.58 1.24 -10.15
CA ALA A 512 -30.04 1.41 -10.06
C ALA A 512 -30.77 1.09 -11.38
N GLN A 513 -30.04 0.97 -12.49
CA GLN A 513 -30.58 0.62 -13.82
C GLN A 513 -30.52 -0.89 -14.13
N VAL A 514 -30.16 -1.74 -13.15
CA VAL A 514 -30.10 -3.21 -13.24
C VAL A 514 -30.84 -3.81 -12.07
#